data_AF-T2S7Y9-F1
#
_entry.id   AF-T2S7Y9-F1
#
_cell.length_a   1.000
_cell.length_b   1.000
_cell.length_c   1.000
_cell.angle_alpha   90.00
_cell.angle_beta   90.00
_cell.angle_gamma   90.00
#
_symmetry.space_group_name_H-M   'P 1'
#
loop_
_entity.id
_entity.type
_entity.pdbx_description
1 polymer ?
#
loop_
_entity_poly.entity_id
_entity_poly.type
_entity_poly.pdbx_seq_one_letter_code
_entity_poly.pdbx_strand_id
1 'polypeptide(L)'
;MPYTQIRINALHPSIIASSNISINIRVPSNFKFEINAFKLSEKCLAKNITYDFLLGLVSAGKNILISGGTASGKTSFVNSLIENIPKSERVVTIEDSPELKISNEDQVNILVDKSGSGFFTYEDGLNAAMRMSPDRLLLGEIDTHNTALFLRLANTGHSGMISTLHANSVVDAFIAICQNINLNKGGKPTPKETLLDYFCTGMDYVIQIKKKVAIG
;
A
#
# COMPACT_ATOMS: atom_id res chain seq x y z
N MET A 1 -19.71 -12.07 10.57
CA MET A 1 -19.15 -10.94 11.35
C MET A 1 -17.70 -10.71 10.90
N PRO A 2 -17.41 -9.80 9.95
CA PRO A 2 -16.05 -9.58 9.45
C PRO A 2 -15.32 -8.45 10.22
N TYR A 3 -15.65 -8.23 11.50
CA TYR A 3 -15.28 -6.99 12.20
C TYR A 3 -14.00 -7.08 13.04
N THR A 4 -13.42 -8.26 13.21
CA THR A 4 -12.12 -8.34 13.88
C THR A 4 -11.04 -8.17 12.82
N GLN A 5 -10.30 -7.06 12.87
CA GLN A 5 -9.08 -6.83 12.09
C GLN A 5 -7.94 -7.85 12.43
N ILE A 6 -8.23 -8.84 13.27
CA ILE A 6 -7.30 -9.85 13.78
C ILE A 6 -7.10 -10.90 12.69
N ARG A 7 -5.84 -11.15 12.31
CA ARG A 7 -5.50 -12.25 11.40
C ARG A 7 -5.07 -13.46 12.22
N ILE A 8 -5.58 -14.64 11.86
CA ILE A 8 -5.22 -15.91 12.49
C ILE A 8 -4.66 -16.81 11.40
N ASN A 9 -3.45 -17.34 11.63
CA ASN A 9 -2.91 -18.45 10.85
C ASN A 9 -2.77 -19.66 11.77
N ALA A 10 -3.31 -20.81 11.38
CA ALA A 10 -3.23 -22.05 12.14
C ALA A 10 -2.71 -23.17 11.23
N LEU A 11 -1.70 -23.89 11.69
CA LEU A 11 -1.07 -24.98 10.95
C LEU A 11 -1.33 -26.32 11.65
N HIS A 12 -1.68 -27.34 10.85
CA HIS A 12 -1.99 -28.69 11.31
C HIS A 12 -0.71 -29.47 11.67
N PRO A 13 -0.73 -30.41 12.65
CA PRO A 13 0.45 -31.20 13.01
C PRO A 13 1.09 -31.96 11.85
N SER A 14 0.33 -32.32 10.81
CA SER A 14 0.88 -32.99 9.61
C SER A 14 1.87 -32.13 8.81
N ILE A 15 1.92 -30.82 9.06
CA ILE A 15 2.82 -29.87 8.38
C ILE A 15 3.77 -29.17 9.37
N ILE A 16 3.81 -29.58 10.64
CA ILE A 16 4.69 -29.02 11.67
C ILE A 16 5.51 -30.13 12.33
N ALA A 17 6.85 -30.02 12.25
CA ALA A 17 7.75 -30.96 12.92
C ALA A 17 8.02 -30.60 14.39
N SER A 18 7.84 -29.33 14.77
CA SER A 18 8.27 -28.78 16.06
C SER A 18 7.20 -28.77 17.16
N SER A 19 5.92 -28.92 16.81
CA SER A 19 4.80 -28.85 17.76
C SER A 19 3.54 -29.52 17.17
N ASN A 20 2.62 -29.91 18.05
CA ASN A 20 1.35 -30.52 17.65
C ASN A 20 0.38 -29.53 16.99
N ILE A 21 0.54 -28.23 17.21
CA ILE A 21 -0.22 -27.17 16.56
C ILE A 21 0.60 -25.89 16.59
N SER A 22 0.44 -25.03 15.59
CA SER A 22 1.00 -23.68 15.59
C SER A 22 -0.11 -22.69 15.26
N ILE A 23 -0.30 -21.69 16.11
CA ILE A 23 -1.27 -20.62 15.91
C ILE A 23 -0.53 -19.29 16.01
N ASN A 24 -0.60 -18.49 14.96
CA ASN A 24 -0.10 -17.12 14.92
C ASN A 24 -1.27 -16.15 14.85
N ILE A 25 -1.35 -15.23 15.81
CA ILE A 25 -2.38 -14.20 15.87
C ILE A 25 -1.73 -12.84 15.67
N ARG A 26 -2.12 -12.12 14.62
CA ARG A 26 -1.74 -10.73 14.41
C ARG A 26 -2.88 -9.83 14.86
N VAL A 27 -2.66 -9.14 15.97
CA VAL A 27 -3.56 -8.09 16.47
C VAL A 27 -3.07 -6.75 15.93
N PRO A 28 -3.90 -6.01 15.18
CA PRO A 28 -3.50 -4.70 14.68
C PRO A 28 -3.56 -3.65 15.78
N SER A 29 -2.74 -2.61 15.62
CA SER A 29 -2.73 -1.48 16.55
C SER A 29 -3.85 -0.49 16.22
N ASN A 30 -4.68 -0.18 17.21
CA ASN A 30 -5.66 0.90 17.11
C ASN A 30 -5.02 2.30 17.23
N PHE A 31 -3.74 2.38 17.59
CA PHE A 31 -3.03 3.65 17.65
C PHE A 31 -2.84 4.26 16.26
N LYS A 32 -2.92 5.58 16.17
CA LYS A 32 -2.68 6.35 14.96
C LYS A 32 -1.62 7.39 15.27
N PHE A 33 -0.58 7.42 14.44
CA PHE A 33 0.53 8.33 14.61
C PHE A 33 0.24 9.64 13.89
N GLU A 34 0.61 10.76 14.50
CA GLU A 34 0.75 12.01 13.78
C GLU A 34 1.97 11.96 12.84
N ILE A 35 1.98 12.80 11.80
CA ILE A 35 3.08 12.82 10.83
C ILE A 35 4.43 13.16 11.47
N ASN A 36 4.42 14.01 12.51
CA ASN A 36 5.59 14.46 13.27
C ASN A 36 6.24 13.34 14.13
N ALA A 37 5.54 12.22 14.35
CA ALA A 37 6.09 11.05 15.02
C ALA A 37 7.12 10.31 14.15
N PHE A 38 7.12 10.57 12.84
CA PHE A 38 8.11 10.05 11.90
C PHE A 38 9.21 11.06 11.68
N LYS A 39 10.48 10.62 11.74
CA LYS A 39 11.62 11.51 11.54
C LYS A 39 11.98 11.64 10.05
N LEU A 40 12.07 12.88 9.56
CA LEU A 40 12.67 13.18 8.26
C LEU A 40 14.16 12.83 8.25
N SER A 41 14.61 12.12 7.22
CA SER A 41 16.03 11.78 7.07
C SER A 41 16.87 13.01 6.69
N GLU A 42 18.19 12.94 6.88
CA GLU A 42 19.12 13.97 6.39
C GLU A 42 18.97 14.22 4.89
N LYS A 43 18.68 13.18 4.10
CA LYS A 43 18.41 13.30 2.66
C LYS A 43 17.12 14.09 2.36
N CYS A 44 16.11 13.97 3.22
CA CYS A 44 14.88 14.75 3.10
C CYS A 44 15.16 16.22 3.42
N LEU A 45 15.86 16.48 4.54
CA LEU A 45 16.23 17.82 4.97
C LEU A 45 17.12 18.54 3.95
N ALA A 46 18.11 17.85 3.38
CA ALA A 46 18.97 18.39 2.33
C ALA A 46 18.21 18.78 1.05
N LYS A 47 17.01 18.22 0.84
CA LYS A 47 16.10 18.55 -0.26
C LYS A 47 14.99 19.53 0.15
N ASN A 48 15.08 20.13 1.35
CA ASN A 48 14.05 21.00 1.93
C ASN A 48 12.66 20.35 2.01
N ILE A 49 12.59 19.02 2.14
CA ILE A 49 11.33 18.32 2.37
C ILE A 49 10.88 18.58 3.80
N THR A 50 9.64 19.05 3.95
CA THR A 50 8.97 19.30 5.24
C THR A 50 7.78 18.36 5.42
N TYR A 51 7.21 18.30 6.63
CA TYR A 51 5.95 17.59 6.84
C TYR A 51 4.82 18.21 6.03
N ASP A 52 4.73 19.54 5.98
CA ASP A 52 3.72 20.25 5.18
C ASP A 52 3.82 19.95 3.69
N PHE A 53 5.04 19.78 3.16
CA PHE A 53 5.23 19.32 1.80
C PHE A 53 4.57 17.95 1.59
N LEU A 54 4.86 16.97 2.46
CA LEU A 54 4.31 15.62 2.36
C LEU A 54 2.79 15.60 2.50
N LEU A 55 2.26 16.36 3.44
CA LEU A 55 0.81 16.54 3.63
C LEU A 55 0.18 17.23 2.41
N GLY A 56 0.85 18.23 1.84
CA GLY A 56 0.43 18.93 0.64
C GLY A 56 0.37 18.03 -0.60
N LEU A 57 1.25 17.03 -0.72
CA LEU A 57 1.16 16.03 -1.79
C LEU A 57 -0.17 15.27 -1.72
N VAL A 58 -0.59 14.89 -0.51
CA VAL A 58 -1.85 14.19 -0.29
C VAL A 58 -3.02 15.10 -0.64
N SER A 59 -3.08 16.33 -0.10
CA SER A 59 -4.19 17.24 -0.44
C SER A 59 -4.28 17.51 -1.94
N ALA A 60 -3.14 17.63 -2.63
CA ALA A 60 -3.07 17.93 -4.05
C ALA A 60 -3.38 16.75 -4.99
N GLY A 61 -3.84 15.60 -4.48
CA GLY A 61 -4.21 14.50 -5.38
C GLY A 61 -3.01 13.77 -5.98
N LYS A 62 -1.84 13.78 -5.35
CA LYS A 62 -0.67 13.09 -5.90
C LYS A 62 -0.76 11.58 -5.75
N ASN A 63 -0.28 10.88 -6.76
CA ASN A 63 -0.12 9.43 -6.75
C ASN A 63 1.18 9.08 -6.01
N ILE A 64 1.07 8.41 -4.87
CA ILE A 64 2.18 8.20 -3.93
C ILE A 64 2.35 6.72 -3.64
N LEU A 65 3.56 6.21 -3.89
CA LEU A 65 3.96 4.88 -3.46
C LEU A 65 4.81 4.96 -2.18
N ILE A 66 4.41 4.26 -1.13
CA ILE A 66 5.19 4.15 0.11
C ILE A 66 5.93 2.82 0.12
N SER A 67 7.26 2.86 0.07
CA SER A 67 8.12 1.67 0.09
C SER A 67 8.83 1.49 1.43
N GLY A 68 9.07 0.24 1.84
CA GLY A 68 9.66 -0.06 3.14
C GLY A 68 9.74 -1.54 3.47
N GLY A 69 10.70 -1.91 4.32
CA GLY A 69 10.86 -3.28 4.79
C GLY A 69 9.68 -3.79 5.62
N THR A 70 9.72 -5.07 6.00
CA THR A 70 8.72 -5.66 6.89
C THR A 70 8.74 -4.97 8.25
N ALA A 71 7.55 -4.68 8.79
CA ALA A 71 7.37 -3.98 10.06
C ALA A 71 8.11 -2.63 10.16
N SER A 72 8.32 -1.93 9.03
CA SER A 72 8.93 -0.59 9.02
C SER A 72 7.96 0.53 9.38
N GLY A 73 6.66 0.24 9.54
CA GLY A 73 5.63 1.24 9.82
C GLY A 73 4.99 1.89 8.58
N LYS A 74 5.04 1.25 7.39
CA LYS A 74 4.45 1.77 6.15
C LYS A 74 2.99 2.17 6.32
N THR A 75 2.14 1.23 6.74
CA THR A 75 0.70 1.48 6.92
C THR A 75 0.44 2.54 7.98
N SER A 76 1.23 2.57 9.05
CA SER A 76 1.15 3.62 10.08
C SER A 76 1.48 5.00 9.53
N PHE A 77 2.46 5.09 8.63
CA PHE A 77 2.81 6.33 7.93
C PHE A 77 1.75 6.75 6.91
N VAL A 78 1.18 5.79 6.17
CA VAL A 78 0.04 6.07 5.28
C VAL A 78 -1.13 6.63 6.10
N ASN A 79 -1.45 6.01 7.24
CA ASN A 79 -2.51 6.49 8.13
C ASN A 79 -2.26 7.90 8.73
N SER A 80 -1.00 8.35 8.82
CA SER A 80 -0.71 9.74 9.24
C SER A 80 -0.83 10.74 8.09
N LEU A 81 -0.57 10.29 6.85
CA LEU A 81 -0.69 11.09 5.63
C LEU A 81 -2.13 11.28 5.16
N ILE A 82 -2.91 10.20 5.09
CA ILE A 82 -4.26 10.20 4.49
C ILE A 82 -5.28 11.00 5.29
N GLU A 83 -4.95 11.43 6.51
CA GLU A 83 -5.77 12.38 7.24
C GLU A 83 -5.90 13.74 6.57
N ASN A 84 -4.93 14.09 5.73
CA ASN A 84 -4.90 15.34 5.00
C ASN A 84 -5.62 15.27 3.64
N ILE A 85 -6.30 14.15 3.36
CA ILE A 85 -7.28 14.07 2.28
C ILE A 85 -8.44 15.03 2.62
N PRO A 86 -8.85 15.93 1.70
CA PRO A 86 -10.02 16.79 1.90
C PRO A 86 -11.26 16.00 2.32
N LYS A 87 -11.93 16.42 3.39
CA LYS A 87 -13.03 15.64 4.00
C LYS A 87 -14.28 15.50 3.12
N SER A 88 -14.42 16.36 2.12
CA SER A 88 -15.48 16.30 1.11
C SER A 88 -15.26 15.25 0.02
N GLU A 89 -14.05 14.70 -0.09
CA GLU A 89 -13.72 13.71 -1.11
C GLU A 89 -14.14 12.30 -0.70
N ARG A 90 -14.62 11.54 -1.70
CA ARG A 90 -14.99 10.14 -1.59
C ARG A 90 -13.75 9.25 -1.64
N VAL A 91 -13.59 8.41 -0.61
CA VAL A 91 -12.43 7.53 -0.46
C VAL A 91 -12.82 6.07 -0.58
N VAL A 92 -12.24 5.35 -1.54
CA VAL A 92 -12.40 3.90 -1.65
C VAL A 92 -11.08 3.22 -1.30
N THR A 93 -11.12 2.30 -0.33
CA THR A 93 -9.97 1.45 0.02
C THR A 93 -10.18 0.03 -0.48
N ILE A 94 -9.09 -0.63 -0.84
CA ILE A 94 -9.06 -2.06 -1.17
C ILE A 94 -7.93 -2.71 -0.36
N GLU A 95 -8.26 -3.67 0.50
CA GLU A 95 -7.31 -4.25 1.45
C GLU A 95 -7.57 -5.75 1.69
N ASP A 96 -6.54 -6.50 2.09
CA ASP A 96 -6.70 -7.88 2.56
C ASP A 96 -7.12 -7.97 4.03
N SER A 97 -6.83 -6.92 4.79
CA SER A 97 -7.44 -6.67 6.08
C SER A 97 -7.52 -5.17 6.29
N PRO A 98 -8.56 -4.68 6.98
CA PRO A 98 -8.81 -3.24 7.09
C PRO A 98 -7.79 -2.59 8.05
N GLU A 99 -6.65 -2.15 7.54
CA GLU A 99 -5.59 -1.48 8.31
C GLU A 99 -5.61 0.05 8.10
N LEU A 100 -6.12 0.52 6.97
CA LEU A 100 -6.27 1.94 6.66
C LEU A 100 -7.43 2.55 7.46
N LYS A 101 -7.15 3.68 8.11
CA LYS A 101 -8.09 4.41 8.97
C LYS A 101 -8.50 5.69 8.27
N ILE A 102 -9.64 5.64 7.59
CA ILE A 102 -10.19 6.78 6.86
C ILE A 102 -11.19 7.52 7.76
N SER A 103 -11.03 8.84 7.84
CA SER A 103 -11.91 9.72 8.60
C SER A 103 -12.86 10.55 7.72
N ASN A 104 -12.80 10.38 6.40
CA ASN A 104 -13.73 10.97 5.45
C ASN A 104 -15.16 10.45 5.68
N GLU A 105 -16.14 11.33 5.48
CA GLU A 105 -17.56 10.99 5.65
C GLU A 105 -18.02 10.01 4.57
N ASP A 106 -17.64 10.26 3.31
CA ASP A 106 -17.93 9.35 2.21
C ASP A 106 -16.76 8.39 1.97
N GLN A 107 -16.89 7.18 2.51
CA GLN A 107 -15.88 6.14 2.37
C GLN A 107 -16.47 4.75 2.13
N VAL A 108 -15.74 3.93 1.38
CA VAL A 108 -16.03 2.51 1.19
C VAL A 108 -14.75 1.70 1.38
N ASN A 109 -14.81 0.66 2.22
CA ASN A 109 -13.71 -0.29 2.41
C ASN A 109 -14.07 -1.63 1.75
N ILE A 110 -13.32 -2.01 0.72
CA ILE A 110 -13.45 -3.27 0.00
C ILE A 110 -12.40 -4.24 0.53
N LEU A 111 -12.85 -5.40 1.01
CA LEU A 111 -11.97 -6.47 1.45
C LEU A 111 -11.84 -7.55 0.37
N VAL A 112 -10.60 -7.95 0.10
CA VAL A 112 -10.27 -9.00 -0.87
C VAL A 112 -9.42 -10.07 -0.20
N ASP A 113 -9.55 -11.32 -0.62
CA ASP A 113 -8.71 -12.39 -0.08
C ASP A 113 -7.34 -12.40 -0.75
N LYS A 114 -6.28 -12.17 0.03
CA LYS A 114 -4.89 -12.21 -0.47
C LYS A 114 -4.45 -13.60 -0.93
N SER A 115 -5.07 -14.66 -0.41
CA SER A 115 -4.69 -16.03 -0.80
C SER A 115 -5.13 -16.39 -2.22
N GLY A 116 -6.00 -15.58 -2.83
CA GLY A 116 -6.56 -15.84 -4.16
C GLY A 116 -7.53 -17.03 -4.19
N SER A 117 -7.87 -17.62 -3.04
CA SER A 117 -8.84 -18.71 -2.94
C SER A 117 -10.29 -18.22 -2.89
N GLY A 118 -10.49 -16.95 -2.54
CA GLY A 118 -11.78 -16.29 -2.57
C GLY A 118 -12.33 -16.05 -3.97
N PHE A 119 -13.66 -16.02 -4.08
CA PHE A 119 -14.37 -15.68 -5.32
C PHE A 119 -14.30 -14.20 -5.71
N PHE A 120 -13.75 -13.34 -4.84
CA PHE A 120 -13.64 -11.91 -5.04
C PHE A 120 -12.18 -11.48 -4.96
N THR A 121 -11.63 -11.09 -6.10
CA THR A 121 -10.20 -10.82 -6.29
C THR A 121 -9.85 -9.34 -6.18
N TYR A 122 -8.55 -9.00 -6.16
CA TYR A 122 -8.11 -7.61 -6.31
C TYR A 122 -8.59 -6.98 -7.63
N GLU A 123 -8.67 -7.76 -8.71
CA GLU A 123 -9.19 -7.27 -9.99
C GLU A 123 -10.68 -6.90 -9.88
N ASP A 124 -11.49 -7.74 -9.23
CA ASP A 124 -12.90 -7.45 -8.97
C ASP A 124 -13.07 -6.21 -8.09
N GLY A 125 -12.28 -6.11 -7.02
CA GLY A 125 -12.29 -4.97 -6.11
C GLY A 125 -11.93 -3.66 -6.81
N LEU A 126 -10.87 -3.67 -7.63
CA LEU A 126 -10.44 -2.50 -8.39
C LEU A 126 -11.49 -2.12 -9.44
N ASN A 127 -12.05 -3.08 -10.18
CA ASN A 127 -13.12 -2.84 -11.15
C ASN A 127 -14.42 -2.34 -10.50
N ALA A 128 -14.75 -2.80 -9.30
CA ALA A 128 -15.89 -2.33 -8.54
C ALA A 128 -15.67 -0.90 -8.05
N ALA A 129 -14.50 -0.61 -7.47
CA ALA A 129 -14.12 0.73 -7.04
C ALA A 129 -14.25 1.74 -8.19
N MET A 130 -13.86 1.36 -9.40
CA MET A 130 -13.96 2.25 -10.56
C MET A 130 -15.39 2.65 -10.95
N ARG A 131 -16.40 1.88 -10.55
CA ARG A 131 -17.82 2.21 -10.76
C ARG A 131 -18.41 3.04 -9.63
N MET A 132 -17.64 3.27 -8.56
CA MET A 132 -18.04 4.07 -7.40
C MET A 132 -17.60 5.53 -7.51
N SER A 133 -16.98 5.92 -8.63
CA SER A 133 -16.47 7.27 -8.88
C SER A 133 -15.65 7.85 -7.70
N PRO A 134 -14.59 7.14 -7.24
CA PRO A 134 -13.79 7.60 -6.12
C PRO A 134 -12.98 8.86 -6.49
N ASP A 135 -12.92 9.83 -5.58
CA ASP A 135 -11.92 10.90 -5.64
C ASP A 135 -10.54 10.36 -5.23
N ARG A 136 -10.53 9.39 -4.32
CA ARG A 136 -9.31 8.71 -3.82
C ARG A 136 -9.46 7.20 -3.87
N LEU A 137 -8.48 6.54 -4.48
CA LEU A 137 -8.36 5.09 -4.50
C LEU A 137 -7.10 4.64 -3.77
N LEU A 138 -7.30 4.04 -2.60
CA LEU A 138 -6.22 3.59 -1.72
C LEU A 138 -6.14 2.06 -1.79
N LEU A 139 -5.00 1.52 -2.18
CA LEU A 139 -4.77 0.08 -2.20
C LEU A 139 -3.78 -0.26 -1.09
N GLY A 140 -4.17 -1.07 -0.10
CA GLY A 140 -3.36 -1.27 1.12
C GLY A 140 -1.91 -1.68 0.84
N GLU A 141 -1.72 -2.68 -0.03
CA GLU A 141 -0.40 -3.15 -0.47
C GLU A 141 -0.48 -3.64 -1.92
N ILE A 142 0.51 -3.27 -2.73
CA ILE A 142 0.68 -3.82 -4.07
C ILE A 142 1.61 -5.04 -4.04
N ASP A 143 1.22 -6.07 -4.77
CA ASP A 143 1.96 -7.33 -4.93
C ASP A 143 1.85 -7.87 -6.37
N THR A 144 2.28 -9.10 -6.58
CA THR A 144 2.21 -9.77 -7.89
C THR A 144 0.82 -9.73 -8.51
N HIS A 145 -0.26 -9.83 -7.74
CA HIS A 145 -1.63 -9.99 -8.22
C HIS A 145 -2.26 -8.68 -8.70
N ASN A 146 -1.86 -7.54 -8.14
CA ASN A 146 -2.57 -6.27 -8.33
C ASN A 146 -1.71 -5.12 -8.89
N THR A 147 -0.38 -5.24 -8.91
CA THR A 147 0.54 -4.15 -9.32
C THR A 147 0.26 -3.63 -10.73
N ALA A 148 0.02 -4.54 -11.70
CA ALA A 148 -0.22 -4.15 -13.09
C ALA A 148 -1.51 -3.33 -13.24
N LEU A 149 -2.58 -3.72 -12.53
CA LEU A 149 -3.86 -3.02 -12.56
C LEU A 149 -3.78 -1.69 -11.82
N PHE A 150 -3.10 -1.65 -10.68
CA PHE A 150 -2.84 -0.41 -9.94
C PHE A 150 -2.13 0.64 -10.81
N LEU A 151 -1.04 0.26 -11.49
CA LEU A 151 -0.34 1.18 -12.39
C LEU A 151 -1.18 1.57 -13.61
N ARG A 152 -2.01 0.66 -14.11
CA ARG A 152 -2.95 0.98 -15.19
C ARG A 152 -3.90 2.09 -14.79
N LEU A 153 -4.53 1.98 -13.63
CA LEU A 153 -5.47 3.00 -13.13
C LEU A 153 -4.79 4.34 -12.88
N ALA A 154 -3.56 4.32 -12.34
CA ALA A 154 -2.76 5.52 -12.13
C ALA A 154 -2.44 6.26 -13.44
N ASN A 155 -2.25 5.51 -14.53
CA ASN A 155 -1.99 6.06 -15.86
C ASN A 155 -3.27 6.48 -16.63
N THR A 156 -4.47 6.11 -16.16
CA THR A 156 -5.74 6.46 -16.83
C THR A 156 -6.44 7.67 -16.19
N GLY A 157 -5.70 8.50 -15.45
CA GLY A 157 -6.21 9.78 -14.93
C GLY A 157 -6.82 9.73 -13.52
N HIS A 158 -6.67 8.62 -12.79
CA HIS A 158 -7.05 8.59 -11.37
C HIS A 158 -5.94 9.21 -10.53
N SER A 159 -6.25 10.38 -9.98
CA SER A 159 -5.39 11.10 -9.05
C SER A 159 -5.58 10.59 -7.62
N GLY A 160 -4.62 10.93 -6.75
CA GLY A 160 -4.71 10.65 -5.32
C GLY A 160 -4.59 9.18 -4.95
N MET A 161 -4.03 8.35 -5.84
CA MET A 161 -3.80 6.94 -5.57
C MET A 161 -2.65 6.75 -4.60
N ILE A 162 -2.86 5.97 -3.54
CA ILE A 162 -1.80 5.66 -2.57
C ILE A 162 -1.74 4.16 -2.36
N SER A 163 -0.53 3.62 -2.33
CA SER A 163 -0.30 2.23 -1.96
C SER A 163 1.03 2.02 -1.25
N THR A 164 1.21 0.83 -0.69
CA THR A 164 2.46 0.40 -0.07
C THR A 164 3.11 -0.74 -0.84
N LEU A 165 4.45 -0.81 -0.78
CA LEU A 165 5.22 -1.90 -1.37
C LEU A 165 6.37 -2.31 -0.44
N HIS A 166 6.65 -3.61 -0.38
CA HIS A 166 7.80 -4.12 0.33
C HIS A 166 9.08 -3.91 -0.48
N ALA A 167 9.98 -3.05 0.02
CA ALA A 167 11.29 -2.82 -0.57
C ALA A 167 12.26 -2.15 0.41
N ASN A 168 13.56 -2.44 0.25
CA ASN A 168 14.62 -1.91 1.11
C ASN A 168 15.17 -0.55 0.66
N SER A 169 14.86 -0.16 -0.58
CA SER A 169 15.21 1.13 -1.16
C SER A 169 14.23 1.51 -2.28
N VAL A 170 14.29 2.76 -2.74
CA VAL A 170 13.50 3.23 -3.89
C VAL A 170 13.84 2.45 -5.16
N VAL A 171 15.12 2.10 -5.34
CA VAL A 171 15.56 1.28 -6.49
C VAL A 171 14.98 -0.14 -6.38
N ASP A 172 15.02 -0.74 -5.18
CA ASP A 172 14.43 -2.05 -4.95
C ASP A 172 12.91 -2.04 -5.14
N ALA A 173 12.24 -0.93 -4.81
CA ALA A 173 10.80 -0.77 -5.04
C ALA A 173 10.49 -0.87 -6.54
N PHE A 174 11.27 -0.19 -7.38
CA PHE A 174 11.11 -0.30 -8.83
C PHE A 174 11.41 -1.71 -9.36
N ILE A 175 12.45 -2.37 -8.84
CA ILE A 175 12.76 -3.76 -9.20
C ILE A 175 11.61 -4.70 -8.83
N ALA A 176 11.03 -4.55 -7.64
CA ALA A 176 9.90 -5.33 -7.17
C ALA A 176 8.66 -5.11 -8.05
N ILE A 177 8.38 -3.88 -8.47
CA ILE A 177 7.30 -3.60 -9.44
C ILE A 177 7.52 -4.34 -10.75
N CYS A 178 8.74 -4.30 -11.30
CA CYS A 178 9.07 -5.02 -12.52
C CYS A 178 8.85 -6.52 -12.38
N GLN A 179 9.23 -7.09 -11.23
CA GLN A 179 9.02 -8.50 -10.92
C GLN A 179 7.53 -8.83 -10.77
N ASN A 180 6.77 -8.03 -10.02
CA ASN A 180 5.34 -8.22 -9.81
C ASN A 180 4.59 -8.28 -11.14
N ILE A 181 4.91 -7.38 -12.07
CA ILE A 181 4.26 -7.31 -13.39
C ILE A 181 4.67 -8.50 -14.27
N ASN A 182 5.96 -8.86 -14.29
CA ASN A 182 6.45 -9.91 -15.17
C ASN A 182 6.12 -11.32 -14.68
N LEU A 183 5.99 -11.54 -13.37
CA LEU A 183 5.56 -12.83 -12.82
C LEU A 183 4.09 -13.13 -13.11
N ASN A 184 3.27 -12.08 -13.27
CA ASN A 184 1.83 -12.23 -13.49
C ASN A 184 1.46 -12.31 -14.99
N LYS A 185 2.40 -12.07 -15.90
CA LYS A 185 2.18 -12.19 -17.35
C LYS A 185 2.73 -13.52 -17.87
N GLY A 186 1.85 -14.45 -18.24
CA GLY A 186 2.21 -15.59 -19.08
C GLY A 186 2.65 -15.10 -20.47
N GLY A 187 3.94 -14.85 -20.66
CA GLY A 187 4.46 -14.29 -21.90
C GLY A 187 5.89 -13.77 -21.79
N LYS A 188 6.38 -13.14 -22.85
CA LYS A 188 7.71 -12.52 -22.83
C LYS A 188 7.71 -11.38 -21.81
N PRO A 189 8.71 -11.30 -20.91
CA PRO A 189 8.82 -10.22 -19.94
C PRO A 189 8.81 -8.86 -20.64
N THR A 190 8.09 -7.90 -20.05
CA THR A 190 8.16 -6.51 -20.50
C THR A 190 9.53 -5.95 -20.13
N PRO A 191 10.25 -5.29 -21.06
CA PRO A 191 11.55 -4.67 -20.78
C PRO A 191 11.47 -3.69 -19.60
N LYS A 192 12.56 -3.60 -18.82
CA LYS A 192 12.60 -2.76 -17.61
C LYS A 192 12.43 -1.28 -17.94
N GLU A 193 12.98 -0.85 -19.07
CA GLU A 193 12.93 0.54 -19.53
C GLU A 193 11.48 0.96 -19.79
N THR A 194 10.71 0.13 -20.49
CA THR A 194 9.27 0.35 -20.72
C THR A 194 8.49 0.40 -19.41
N LEU A 195 8.81 -0.47 -18.45
CA LEU A 195 8.16 -0.45 -17.14
C LEU A 195 8.56 0.77 -16.30
N LEU A 196 9.78 1.30 -16.47
CA LEU A 196 10.22 2.53 -15.82
C LEU A 196 9.42 3.71 -16.31
N ASP A 197 9.31 3.86 -17.63
CA ASP A 197 8.55 4.96 -18.24
C ASP A 197 7.08 4.90 -17.80
N TYR A 198 6.49 3.70 -17.80
CA TYR A 198 5.11 3.49 -17.36
C TYR A 198 4.90 3.79 -15.88
N PHE A 199 5.86 3.40 -15.03
CA PHE A 199 5.84 3.70 -13.61
C PHE A 199 5.94 5.21 -13.34
N CYS A 200 6.90 5.87 -13.98
CA CYS A 200 7.14 7.32 -13.85
C CYS A 200 5.98 8.17 -14.38
N THR A 201 5.20 7.65 -15.33
CA THR A 201 3.99 8.34 -15.84
C THR A 201 2.81 8.21 -14.86
N GLY A 202 2.68 7.07 -14.16
CA GLY A 202 1.57 6.84 -13.24
C GLY A 202 1.80 7.38 -11.83
N MET A 203 3.03 7.36 -11.32
CA MET A 203 3.36 7.71 -9.93
C MET A 203 4.08 9.06 -9.86
N ASP A 204 3.54 10.00 -9.06
CA ASP A 204 4.18 11.29 -8.83
C ASP A 204 5.36 11.17 -7.85
N TYR A 205 5.21 10.38 -6.77
CA TYR A 205 6.20 10.29 -5.70
C TYR A 205 6.38 8.87 -5.16
N VAL A 206 7.63 8.57 -4.78
CA VAL A 206 7.98 7.39 -3.98
C VAL A 206 8.57 7.84 -2.65
N ILE A 207 7.99 7.39 -1.54
CA ILE A 207 8.47 7.69 -0.19
C ILE A 207 9.03 6.41 0.43
N GLN A 208 10.34 6.40 0.70
CA GLN A 208 10.99 5.27 1.35
C GLN A 208 11.00 5.43 2.89
N ILE A 209 10.35 4.51 3.57
CA ILE A 209 10.43 4.35 5.02
C ILE A 209 11.57 3.42 5.39
N LYS A 210 12.36 3.83 6.39
CA LYS A 210 13.42 3.01 6.98
C LYS A 210 13.24 2.93 8.48
N LYS A 211 13.35 1.72 9.03
CA LYS A 211 13.48 1.54 10.48
C LYS A 211 14.87 2.01 10.87
N LYS A 212 14.99 3.01 11.73
CA LYS A 212 16.27 3.36 12.33
C LYS A 212 16.64 2.22 13.28
N VAL A 213 17.67 1.46 12.94
CA VAL A 213 18.27 0.54 13.92
C VAL A 213 18.86 1.43 15.00
N ALA A 214 18.41 1.26 16.24
CA ALA A 214 19.09 1.88 17.37
C ALA A 214 20.50 1.31 17.38
N ILE A 215 21.48 2.13 16.99
CA ILE A 215 22.88 1.82 17.26
C ILE A 215 23.01 2.05 18.76
N GLY A 216 23.17 0.96 19.51
CA GLY A 216 23.48 0.99 20.94
C GLY A 216 24.86 1.56 21.20
#